data_AF-A0A5K0VFK7-F1
#
_entry.id   AF-A0A5K0VFK7-F1
#
_cell.length_a   1.000
_cell.length_b   1.000
_cell.length_c   1.000
_cell.angle_alpha   90.00
_cell.angle_beta   90.00
_cell.angle_gamma   90.00
#
_symmetry.space_group_name_H-M   'P 1'
#
loop_
_entity.id
_entity.type
_entity.pdbx_description
1 polymer ?
#
loop_
_entity_poly.entity_id
_entity_poly.type
_entity_poly.pdbx_seq_one_letter_code
_entity_poly.pdbx_strand_id
1 'polypeptide(L)' 'FEKLQVKLSSCQRIVLLNYNKETKLIDFRHYSIRLQPVGVTRRIRKFVQNHQVPDMRNLQDVSDFVT' A
#
# COMPACT_ATOMS: atom_id res chain seq x y z
N PHE A 1 29.01 -7.95 1.80
CA PHE A 1 28.04 -6.89 2.16
C PHE A 1 26.64 -7.47 2.07
N GLU A 2 26.03 -7.76 3.20
CA GLU A 2 24.70 -8.36 3.30
C GLU A 2 23.63 -7.32 2.95
N LYS A 3 22.76 -7.63 1.98
CA LYS A 3 21.64 -6.75 1.61
C LYS A 3 20.54 -6.91 2.66
N LEU A 4 20.35 -5.88 3.50
CA LEU A 4 19.16 -5.79 4.36
C LEU A 4 17.92 -5.59 3.49
N GLN A 5 17.22 -6.68 3.18
CA GLN A 5 16.00 -6.65 2.38
C GLN A 5 14.80 -6.48 3.32
N VAL A 6 14.20 -5.29 3.31
CA VAL A 6 13.02 -4.99 4.14
C VAL A 6 11.75 -5.44 3.41
N LYS A 7 10.90 -6.22 4.10
CA LYS A 7 9.58 -6.60 3.59
C LYS A 7 8.64 -5.40 3.70
N LEU A 8 8.23 -4.81 2.57
CA LEU A 8 7.30 -3.68 2.54
C LEU A 8 5.96 -3.95 3.27
N SER A 9 5.51 -5.21 3.30
CA SER A 9 4.32 -5.62 4.06
C SER A 9 4.46 -5.42 5.57
N SER A 10 5.70 -5.39 6.09
CA SER A 10 5.97 -5.10 7.51
C SER A 10 6.05 -3.60 7.81
N CYS A 11 6.18 -2.74 6.79
CA CYS A 11 6.22 -1.29 6.93
C CYS A 11 4.81 -0.71 7.04
N GLN A 12 4.23 -0.76 8.25
CA GLN A 12 2.86 -0.29 8.50
C GLN A 12 2.78 1.16 9.01
N ARG A 13 3.90 1.72 9.46
CA ARG A 13 3.97 3.04 10.10
C ARG A 13 5.22 3.78 9.67
N ILE A 14 5.09 5.09 9.55
CA ILE A 14 6.20 6.00 9.28
C ILE A 14 6.16 7.18 10.24
N VAL A 15 7.35 7.72 10.51
CA VAL A 15 7.54 8.96 11.24
C VAL A 15 8.17 9.96 10.28
N LEU A 16 7.59 11.15 10.23
CA LEU A 16 8.16 12.31 9.55
C LEU A 16 8.67 13.27 10.63
N LEU A 17 9.97 13.57 10.57
CA LEU A 17 10.61 14.58 11.39
C LEU A 17 10.94 15.77 10.50
N ASN A 18 10.34 16.92 10.79
CA ASN A 18 10.63 18.15 10.06
C ASN A 18 11.35 19.12 10.99
N TYR A 19 12.60 19.44 10.68
CA TYR A 19 13.38 20.38 11.47
C TYR A 19 13.23 21.80 10.91
N ASN A 20 12.76 22.72 11.75
CA ASN A 20 12.74 24.14 11.43
C ASN A 20 14.03 24.80 11.94
N LYS A 21 14.85 25.31 11.01
CA LYS A 21 16.15 25.92 11.32
C LYS A 21 16.07 27.25 12.07
N GLU A 22 14.96 27.98 11.93
CA GLU A 22 14.74 29.29 12.54
C GLU A 22 14.31 29.12 14.00
N THR A 23 13.29 28.29 14.24
CA THR A 23 12.79 28.03 15.60
C THR A 23 13.62 27.01 16.36
N LYS A 24 14.51 26.28 15.67
CA LYS A 24 15.32 25.16 16.19
C LYS A 24 14.49 23.99 16.72
N LEU A 25 13.22 23.89 16.32
CA LEU A 25 12.31 22.83 16.76
C LEU A 25 12.14 21.74 15.70
N ILE A 26 11.75 20.55 16.16
CA ILE A 26 11.39 19.42 15.29
C ILE A 26 9.88 19.21 15.39
N ASP A 27 9.19 19.27 14.25
CA ASP A 27 7.82 18.78 14.15
C ASP A 27 7.84 17.27 13.98
N PHE A 28 7.19 16.57 14.90
CA PHE A 28 7.01 15.13 14.87
C PHE A 28 5.64 14.77 14.32
N ARG A 29 5.58 13.99 13.23
CA ARG A 29 4.31 13.49 12.67
C ARG A 29 4.40 11.99 12.44
N HIS A 30 3.40 11.25 12.94
CA HIS A 30 3.33 9.81 12.79
C HIS A 30 2.12 9.42 11.94
N TYR A 31 2.35 8.57 10.95
CA TYR A 31 1.32 8.15 10.00
C TYR A 31 1.28 6.62 9.87
N SER A 32 0.07 6.07 9.76
CA SER A 32 -0.13 4.68 9.35
C SER A 32 -0.13 4.56 7.82
N ILE A 33 0.60 3.61 7.26
CA ILE A 33 0.54 3.26 5.85
C ILE A 33 -0.62 2.29 5.64
N ARG A 34 -1.48 2.58 4.65
CA ARG A 34 -2.52 1.67 4.18
C ARG A 34 -2.25 1.34 2.72
N LEU A 35 -2.09 0.05 2.43
CA LEU A 35 -2.01 -0.42 1.05
C LEU A 35 -3.38 -0.21 0.38
N GLN A 36 -3.37 0.43 -0.77
CA GLN A 36 -4.53 0.58 -1.62
C GLN A 36 -4.22 -0.07 -2.97
N PRO A 37 -5.04 -1.02 -3.44
CA PRO A 37 -4.83 -1.62 -4.74
C PRO A 37 -5.01 -0.55 -5.83
N VAL A 38 -3.98 -0.37 -6.63
CA VAL A 38 -3.98 0.47 -7.83
C VAL A 38 -4.44 -0.36 -9.03
N GLY A 39 -5.14 0.22 -9.99
CA GLY A 39 -5.59 -0.47 -11.21
C GLY A 39 -6.91 -1.26 -11.11
N VAL A 40 -7.53 -1.37 -9.93
CA VAL A 40 -8.87 -1.99 -9.79
C VAL A 40 -9.97 -0.94 -9.92
N THR A 41 -10.91 -1.15 -10.83
CA THR A 41 -12.12 -0.32 -10.91
C THR A 41 -12.91 -0.42 -9.61
N ARG A 42 -13.72 0.60 -9.29
CA ARG A 42 -14.52 0.66 -8.05
C ARG A 42 -15.39 -0.59 -7.83
N ARG A 43 -15.85 -1.24 -8.92
CA ARG A 43 -16.64 -2.48 -8.89
C ARG A 43 -15.79 -3.68 -8.45
N ILE A 44 -14.62 -3.87 -9.07
CA ILE A 44 -13.68 -4.95 -8.72
C ILE A 44 -13.19 -4.77 -7.27
N ARG A 45 -12.92 -3.54 -6.84
CA ARG A 45 -12.53 -3.24 -5.46
C ARG A 45 -13.59 -3.72 -4.44
N LYS A 46 -14.88 -3.47 -4.71
CA LYS A 46 -15.98 -3.96 -3.85
C LYS A 46 -16.04 -5.49 -3.84
N PHE A 47 -15.83 -6.13 -4.98
CA PHE A 47 -15.90 -7.58 -5.11
C PHE A 47 -14.76 -8.28 -4.34
N VAL A 48 -13.52 -7.79 -4.50
CA VAL A 48 -12.33 -8.32 -3.81
C VAL A 48 -12.41 -8.10 -2.29
N GLN A 49 -12.94 -6.95 -1.84
CA GLN A 49 -13.11 -6.66 -0.41
C GLN A 49 -14.22 -7.51 0.25
N ASN A 50 -15.19 -8.02 -0.53
CA ASN A 50 -16.31 -8.79 -0.02
C ASN A 50 -16.03 -10.31 0.10
N HIS A 51 -14.78 -10.76 -0.07
CA HIS A 51 -14.34 -12.15 0.09
C HIS A 51 -15.09 -13.23 -0.73
N GLN A 52 -15.92 -12.84 -1.71
CA GLN A 52 -16.51 -13.76 -2.69
C GLN A 52 -15.61 -13.89 -3.91
N VAL A 53 -14.34 -14.21 -3.71
CA VAL A 53 -13.42 -14.44 -4.83
C VAL A 53 -13.52 -15.92 -5.21
N PRO A 54 -14.13 -16.28 -6.35
CA PRO A 54 -14.14 -17.68 -6.80
C PRO A 54 -12.71 -18.14 -7.09
N ASP A 55 -12.43 -19.43 -6.91
CA ASP A 55 -11.09 -20.03 -7.03
C ASP A 55 -10.37 -19.61 -8.34
N MET A 56 -9.31 -18.80 -8.21
CA MET A 56 -8.63 -18.14 -9.34
C MET A 56 -7.40 -18.90 -9.84
N ARG A 57 -7.30 -20.22 -9.60
CA ARG A 57 -6.15 -21.03 -10.02
C ARG A 57 -5.86 -21.03 -11.53
N ASN A 58 -6.79 -20.54 -12.37
CA ASN A 58 -6.62 -20.41 -13.81
C ASN A 58 -6.68 -18.95 -14.35
N LEU A 59 -6.67 -17.91 -13.50
CA LEU A 59 -6.78 -16.52 -13.98
C LEU A 59 -5.39 -15.87 -13.98
N GLN A 60 -4.72 -15.93 -15.13
CA GLN A 60 -3.38 -15.38 -15.35
C GLN A 60 -3.34 -13.91 -15.77
N ASP A 61 -4.46 -13.24 -16.04
CA ASP A 61 -4.41 -11.81 -16.33
C ASP A 61 -5.73 -11.09 -16.04
N VAL A 62 -5.62 -9.85 -15.52
CA VAL A 62 -6.75 -8.95 -15.25
C VAL A 62 -6.95 -7.98 -16.42
N SER A 63 -6.06 -8.03 -17.43
CA SER A 63 -6.09 -7.20 -18.63
C SER A 63 -7.18 -7.60 -19.64
N ASP A 64 -7.71 -8.83 -19.59
CA ASP A 64 -8.74 -9.33 -20.52
C ASP A 64 -10.17 -8.81 -20.27
N PHE A 65 -10.38 -8.00 -19.22
CA PHE A 65 -11.72 -7.47 -18.89
C PHE A 65 -11.91 -5.98 -19.25
N VAL A 66 -11.06 -5.42 -20.11
CA VAL A 66 -11.26 -4.09 -20.69
C VAL A 66 -11.59 -4.22 -22.19
N THR A 67 -12.89 -4.27 -22.49
CA THR A 67 -13.49 -3.71 -23.72
C THR A 67 -14.73 -2.94 -23.29
#